data_AF-A0A9D0G9T5-F1
#
_entry.id   AF-A0A9D0G9T5-F1
#
_cell.length_a   1.000
_cell.length_b   1.000
_cell.length_c   1.000
_cell.angle_alpha   90.00
_cell.angle_beta   90.00
_cell.angle_gamma   90.00
#
_symmetry.space_group_name_H-M   'P 1'
#
loop_
_entity.id
_entity.type
_entity.pdbx_description
1 polymer ?
#
loop_
_entity_poly.entity_id
_entity_poly.type
_entity_poly.pdbx_seq_one_letter_code
_entity_poly.pdbx_strand_id
1 'polypeptide(L)'
;MIEPWRLQQPAFYPLPIQSITPLGWLHRQLQIQADGLSGHLDEFWPDIRDSQWFGGDSEAWERAPYWLDGVIPLAFLLDDSQLKAKVTRYISYILTHQQDDGWLGPRTMVAAAHAAAQPNYDLWGQILATKMLWVYGQAVPDPAIPEALDAAFRCIDHHIDRAPLFNWGQFRWFEALLALQA
;
A
#
# COMPACT_ATOMS: atom_id res chain seq x y z
N MET A 1 -27.18 6.18 -28.44
CA MET A 1 -25.79 6.65 -28.25
C MET A 1 -25.76 7.34 -26.90
N ILE A 2 -25.13 6.72 -25.90
CA ILE A 2 -24.98 7.33 -24.57
C ILE A 2 -23.76 8.26 -24.70
N GLU A 3 -23.96 9.56 -24.51
CA GLU A 3 -22.86 10.53 -24.39
C GLU A 3 -21.86 10.01 -23.36
N PRO A 4 -20.54 9.95 -23.68
CA PRO A 4 -19.55 9.52 -22.70
C PRO A 4 -19.60 10.47 -21.51
N TRP A 5 -19.91 9.94 -20.33
CA TRP A 5 -19.95 10.70 -19.09
C TRP A 5 -18.61 11.39 -18.88
N ARG A 6 -18.55 12.71 -19.10
CA ARG A 6 -17.35 13.52 -18.84
C ARG A 6 -17.25 13.77 -17.34
N LEU A 7 -16.24 13.17 -16.70
CA LEU A 7 -15.92 13.45 -15.31
C LEU A 7 -15.63 14.94 -15.13
N GLN A 8 -16.25 15.55 -14.11
CA GLN A 8 -15.97 16.93 -13.73
C GLN A 8 -14.62 17.01 -13.04
N GLN A 9 -13.90 18.11 -13.26
CA GLN A 9 -12.64 18.36 -12.55
C GLN A 9 -12.93 18.59 -11.06
N PRO A 10 -12.19 17.96 -10.13
CA PRO A 10 -12.34 18.22 -8.70
C PRO A 10 -12.11 19.70 -8.38
N ALA A 11 -12.98 20.28 -7.57
CA ALA A 11 -12.81 21.65 -7.07
C ALA A 11 -11.66 21.77 -6.06
N PHE A 12 -11.31 20.66 -5.40
CA PHE A 12 -10.26 20.56 -4.40
C PHE A 12 -9.38 19.34 -4.67
N TYR A 13 -8.10 19.49 -4.38
CA TYR A 13 -7.11 18.41 -4.41
C TYR A 13 -6.57 18.19 -3.00
N PRO A 14 -6.24 16.94 -2.64
CA PRO A 14 -5.56 16.66 -1.38
C PRO A 14 -4.21 17.38 -1.35
N LEU A 15 -3.86 17.89 -0.17
CA LEU A 15 -2.55 18.51 0.04
C LEU A 15 -1.45 17.43 0.00
N PRO A 16 -0.27 17.72 -0.60
CA PRO A 16 0.87 16.83 -0.52
C PRO A 16 1.25 16.55 0.94
N ILE A 17 1.69 15.34 1.23
CA ILE A 17 1.92 14.91 2.61
C ILE A 17 2.98 15.73 3.35
N GLN A 18 3.95 16.29 2.62
CA GLN A 18 5.01 17.15 3.15
C GLN A 18 4.64 18.64 3.16
N SER A 19 3.43 19.02 2.72
CA SER A 19 3.00 20.43 2.70
C SER A 19 2.38 20.89 4.02
N ILE A 20 2.20 19.98 4.99
CA ILE A 20 1.70 20.28 6.33
C ILE A 20 2.67 19.74 7.36
N THR A 21 2.80 20.45 8.48
CA THR A 21 3.64 20.03 9.60
C THR A 21 2.77 19.90 10.85
N PRO A 22 2.70 18.72 11.48
CA PRO A 22 1.96 18.56 12.72
C PRO A 22 2.67 19.33 13.85
N LEU A 23 1.90 20.02 14.69
CA LEU A 23 2.42 20.75 15.84
C LEU A 23 1.69 20.35 17.13
N GLY A 24 2.28 20.69 18.28
CA GLY A 24 1.66 20.55 19.60
C GLY A 24 1.19 19.12 19.90
N TRP A 25 -0.08 18.98 20.27
CA TRP A 25 -0.65 17.68 20.66
C TRP A 25 -0.62 16.65 19.53
N LEU A 26 -0.93 17.03 18.29
CA LEU A 26 -0.93 16.10 17.16
C LEU A 26 0.48 15.57 16.86
N HIS A 27 1.48 16.46 16.84
CA HIS A 27 2.88 16.05 16.73
C HIS A 27 3.25 15.04 17.81
N ARG A 28 2.84 15.28 19.07
CA ARG A 28 3.11 14.35 20.15
C ARG A 28 2.42 12.99 19.95
N GLN A 29 1.19 12.95 19.44
CA GLN A 29 0.51 11.67 19.16
C GLN A 29 1.20 10.89 18.04
N LEU A 30 1.62 11.56 16.98
CA LEU A 30 2.38 10.94 15.90
C LEU A 30 3.72 10.40 16.43
N GLN A 31 4.45 11.18 17.23
CA GLN A 31 5.69 10.70 17.85
C GLN A 31 5.45 9.46 18.73
N ILE A 32 4.37 9.42 19.52
CA ILE A 32 4.02 8.24 20.33
C ILE A 32 3.76 7.02 19.46
N GLN A 33 3.10 7.18 18.30
CA GLN A 33 2.90 6.07 17.35
C GLN A 33 4.21 5.61 16.72
N ALA A 34 5.09 6.55 16.37
CA ALA A 34 6.40 6.27 15.79
C ALA A 34 7.31 5.52 16.78
N ASP A 35 7.35 5.95 18.03
CA ASP A 35 8.09 5.30 19.13
C ASP A 35 7.41 4.00 19.60
N GLY A 36 6.21 3.70 19.11
CA GLY A 36 5.35 2.61 19.54
C GLY A 36 5.18 1.53 18.47
N LEU A 37 4.02 0.88 18.45
CA LEU A 37 3.77 -0.24 17.53
C LEU A 37 4.03 0.13 16.08
N SER A 38 3.48 1.25 15.59
CA SER A 38 3.55 1.61 14.17
C SER A 38 4.98 1.71 13.62
N GLY A 39 5.93 2.22 14.41
CA GLY A 39 7.33 2.30 13.99
C GLY A 39 8.14 1.01 14.15
N HIS A 40 7.62 0.02 14.90
CA HIS A 40 8.39 -1.14 15.36
C HIS A 40 7.74 -2.52 15.05
N LEU A 41 6.57 -2.58 14.39
CA LEU A 41 5.91 -3.86 14.07
C LEU A 41 6.82 -4.82 13.29
N ASP A 42 7.67 -4.30 12.40
CA ASP A 42 8.62 -5.09 11.61
C ASP A 42 9.78 -5.69 12.42
N GLU A 43 9.93 -5.32 13.70
CA GLU A 43 11.01 -5.81 14.54
C GLU A 43 10.62 -7.09 15.30
N PHE A 44 9.33 -7.28 15.57
CA PHE A 44 8.88 -8.37 16.45
C PHE A 44 7.64 -9.12 15.97
N TRP A 45 6.75 -8.51 15.18
CA TRP A 45 5.50 -9.17 14.79
C TRP A 45 5.74 -10.04 13.55
N PRO A 46 5.58 -11.38 13.63
CA PRO A 46 5.98 -12.27 12.53
C PRO A 46 5.26 -11.99 11.21
N ASP A 47 4.06 -11.44 11.25
CA ASP A 47 3.27 -11.09 10.07
C ASP A 47 3.86 -9.92 9.27
N ILE A 48 4.70 -9.09 9.90
CA ILE A 48 5.39 -7.98 9.25
C ILE A 48 6.87 -8.32 9.07
N ARG A 49 7.54 -8.74 10.14
CA ARG A 49 8.98 -9.07 10.13
C ARG A 49 9.32 -10.15 9.10
N ASP A 50 8.50 -11.21 9.07
CA ASP A 50 8.73 -12.41 8.26
C ASP A 50 7.71 -12.48 7.09
N SER A 51 7.11 -11.34 6.71
CA SER A 51 6.05 -11.27 5.69
C SER A 51 6.54 -11.75 4.31
N GLN A 52 5.69 -12.47 3.59
CA GLN A 52 5.96 -12.87 2.20
C GLN A 52 6.02 -11.66 1.26
N TRP A 53 5.43 -10.52 1.64
CA TRP A 53 5.58 -9.25 0.90
C TRP A 53 7.04 -8.79 0.78
N PHE A 54 7.92 -9.28 1.67
CA PHE A 54 9.33 -8.91 1.74
C PHE A 54 10.27 -10.12 1.64
N GLY A 55 9.78 -11.23 1.08
CA GLY A 55 10.56 -12.45 0.85
C GLY A 55 10.65 -13.42 2.03
N GLY A 56 9.87 -13.19 3.08
CA GLY A 56 9.70 -14.15 4.18
C GLY A 56 8.71 -15.28 3.84
N ASP A 57 8.25 -16.01 4.86
CA ASP A 57 7.40 -17.19 4.75
C ASP A 57 6.12 -17.14 5.60
N SER A 58 5.82 -15.99 6.23
CA SER A 58 4.69 -15.77 7.14
C SER A 58 3.43 -15.28 6.41
N GLU A 59 2.81 -14.20 6.89
CA GLU A 59 1.63 -13.56 6.31
C GLU A 59 1.88 -13.06 4.88
N ALA A 60 0.85 -13.16 4.04
CA ALA A 60 0.96 -12.93 2.60
C ALA A 60 -0.26 -12.21 1.99
N TRP A 61 -1.02 -11.46 2.79
CA TRP A 61 -2.30 -10.91 2.37
C TRP A 61 -2.39 -9.40 2.51
N GLU A 62 -2.63 -8.87 3.71
CA GLU A 62 -3.02 -7.47 3.91
C GLU A 62 -2.16 -6.74 4.94
N ARG A 63 -1.51 -7.44 5.87
CA ARG A 63 -0.93 -6.79 7.06
C ARG A 63 0.28 -5.92 6.72
N ALA A 64 1.17 -6.39 5.85
CA ALA A 64 2.33 -5.61 5.41
C ALA A 64 1.92 -4.35 4.61
N PRO A 65 1.03 -4.43 3.60
CA PRO A 65 0.49 -3.24 2.95
C PRO A 65 -0.20 -2.25 3.90
N TYR A 66 -1.01 -2.73 4.84
CA TYR A 66 -1.66 -1.86 5.83
C TYR A 66 -0.67 -1.16 6.75
N TRP A 67 0.33 -1.90 7.23
CA TRP A 67 1.36 -1.32 8.06
C TRP A 67 2.09 -0.20 7.31
N LEU A 68 2.50 -0.46 6.06
CA LEU A 68 3.13 0.54 5.20
C LEU A 68 2.22 1.75 4.95
N ASP A 69 0.94 1.55 4.62
CA ASP A 69 -0.05 2.64 4.42
C ASP A 69 -0.14 3.58 5.64
N GLY A 70 0.11 3.07 6.86
CA GLY A 70 0.18 3.85 8.08
C GLY A 70 1.55 4.46 8.39
N VAL A 71 2.63 3.68 8.29
CA VAL A 71 3.97 4.12 8.71
C VAL A 71 4.62 5.08 7.68
N ILE A 72 4.25 4.99 6.40
CA ILE A 72 4.74 5.93 5.37
C ILE A 72 4.33 7.36 5.73
N PRO A 73 3.04 7.69 5.90
CA PRO A 73 2.65 9.02 6.34
C PRO A 73 3.34 9.50 7.60
N LEU A 74 3.47 8.60 8.57
CA LEU A 74 4.09 8.89 9.84
C LEU A 74 5.56 9.32 9.69
N ALA A 75 6.32 8.58 8.88
CA ALA A 75 7.73 8.86 8.59
C ALA A 75 7.93 10.24 7.95
N PHE A 76 7.08 10.61 6.99
CA PHE A 76 7.21 11.88 6.27
C PHE A 76 6.66 13.07 7.04
N LEU A 77 5.56 12.92 7.80
CA LEU A 77 4.99 13.99 8.62
C LEU A 77 5.88 14.37 9.81
N LEU A 78 6.60 13.42 10.38
CA LEU A 78 7.55 13.64 11.47
C LEU A 78 8.97 14.02 10.99
N ASP A 79 9.21 13.99 9.67
CA ASP A 79 10.55 14.11 9.09
C ASP A 79 11.57 13.13 9.70
N ASP A 80 11.13 11.91 10.04
CA ASP A 80 11.96 10.92 10.72
C ASP A 80 12.84 10.16 9.72
N SER A 81 14.14 10.47 9.73
CA SER A 81 15.11 9.86 8.82
C SER A 81 15.23 8.32 8.94
N GLN A 82 15.05 7.76 10.14
CA GLN A 82 15.16 6.32 10.36
C GLN A 82 13.93 5.60 9.81
N LEU A 83 12.73 6.13 10.09
CA LEU A 83 11.50 5.59 9.53
C LEU A 83 11.45 5.75 8.01
N LYS A 84 11.90 6.89 7.45
CA LYS A 84 12.00 7.09 6.00
C LYS A 84 12.90 6.04 5.34
N ALA A 85 14.07 5.76 5.93
CA ALA A 85 14.96 4.72 5.43
C ALA A 85 14.33 3.31 5.54
N LYS A 86 13.64 3.03 6.66
CA LYS A 86 12.94 1.76 6.90
C LYS A 86 11.85 1.53 5.84
N VAL A 87 10.93 2.47 5.64
CA VAL A 87 9.84 2.31 4.65
C VAL A 87 10.35 2.26 3.22
N THR A 88 11.38 3.05 2.89
CA THR A 88 12.00 3.03 1.56
C THR A 88 12.55 1.65 1.24
N ARG A 89 13.21 0.97 2.18
CA ARG A 89 13.72 -0.40 1.98
C ARG A 89 12.60 -1.38 1.59
N TYR A 90 11.47 -1.34 2.28
CA TYR A 90 10.34 -2.23 2.00
C TYR A 90 9.66 -1.90 0.67
N ILE A 91 9.48 -0.62 0.35
CA ILE A 91 8.91 -0.19 -0.94
C ILE A 91 9.82 -0.57 -2.09
N SER A 92 11.13 -0.35 -1.97
CA SER A 92 12.11 -0.78 -2.97
C SER A 92 12.08 -2.29 -3.19
N TYR A 93 11.88 -3.10 -2.13
CA TYR A 93 11.70 -4.54 -2.29
C TYR A 93 10.46 -4.85 -3.15
N ILE A 94 9.31 -4.27 -2.81
CA ILE A 94 8.05 -4.49 -3.56
C ILE A 94 8.21 -4.09 -5.03
N LEU A 95 8.80 -2.93 -5.32
CA LEU A 95 8.99 -2.45 -6.70
C LEU A 95 9.94 -3.35 -7.50
N THR A 96 11.07 -3.75 -6.90
CA THR A 96 12.06 -4.60 -7.58
C THR A 96 11.66 -6.06 -7.72
N HIS A 97 10.61 -6.49 -7.00
CA HIS A 97 10.04 -7.84 -7.06
C HIS A 97 8.62 -7.86 -7.64
N GLN A 98 8.19 -6.77 -8.29
CA GLN A 98 6.98 -6.80 -9.11
C GLN A 98 7.14 -7.88 -10.19
N GLN A 99 6.09 -8.66 -10.40
CA GLN A 99 6.13 -9.78 -11.31
C GLN A 99 5.93 -9.32 -12.76
N ASP A 100 6.33 -10.16 -13.72
CA ASP A 100 6.31 -9.83 -15.16
C ASP A 100 4.92 -9.43 -15.69
N ASP A 101 3.84 -9.90 -15.06
CA ASP A 101 2.45 -9.56 -15.41
C ASP A 101 1.91 -8.33 -14.68
N GLY A 102 2.74 -7.66 -13.87
CA GLY A 102 2.39 -6.49 -13.06
C GLY A 102 1.92 -6.82 -11.64
N TRP A 103 1.80 -8.09 -11.25
CA TRP A 103 1.36 -8.46 -9.90
C TRP A 103 2.34 -7.99 -8.82
N LEU A 104 1.83 -7.35 -7.75
CA LEU A 104 2.64 -6.88 -6.63
C LEU A 104 2.65 -7.92 -5.50
N GLY A 105 3.83 -8.28 -5.01
CA GLY A 105 3.96 -9.12 -3.82
C GLY A 105 3.44 -10.57 -3.98
N PRO A 106 2.95 -11.20 -2.90
CA PRO A 106 2.61 -12.63 -2.88
C PRO A 106 1.40 -12.98 -3.74
N ARG A 107 1.39 -14.19 -4.32
CA ARG A 107 0.21 -14.77 -5.02
C ARG A 107 -0.60 -15.74 -4.18
N THR A 108 -0.07 -16.12 -3.03
CA THR A 108 -0.74 -17.01 -2.10
C THR A 108 -1.28 -16.17 -0.96
N MET A 109 -2.48 -16.47 -0.50
CA MET A 109 -3.09 -15.72 0.59
C MET A 109 -2.90 -16.49 1.90
N VAL A 110 -2.07 -15.97 2.79
CA VAL A 110 -1.87 -16.46 4.16
C VAL A 110 -2.28 -15.32 5.09
N ALA A 111 -3.37 -15.50 5.83
CA ALA A 111 -4.01 -14.40 6.58
C ALA A 111 -3.29 -14.01 7.88
N ALA A 112 -2.41 -14.87 8.38
CA ALA A 112 -1.60 -14.63 9.56
C ALA A 112 -0.42 -15.62 9.65
N ALA A 113 0.58 -15.31 10.47
CA ALA A 113 1.61 -16.28 10.83
C ALA A 113 0.99 -17.62 11.28
N HIS A 114 1.53 -18.72 10.78
CA HIS A 114 1.08 -20.09 11.04
C HIS A 114 -0.33 -20.45 10.52
N ALA A 115 -1.00 -19.56 9.78
CA ALA A 115 -2.23 -19.90 9.09
C ALA A 115 -1.94 -20.73 7.83
N ALA A 116 -2.91 -21.57 7.42
CA ALA A 116 -2.83 -22.26 6.15
C ALA A 116 -3.02 -21.28 4.98
N ALA A 117 -2.37 -21.58 3.85
CA ALA A 117 -2.65 -20.92 2.59
C ALA A 117 -4.12 -21.13 2.19
N GLN A 118 -4.78 -20.05 1.79
CA GLN A 118 -6.15 -20.10 1.29
C GLN A 118 -6.14 -20.44 -0.21
N PRO A 119 -7.16 -21.17 -0.69
CA PRO A 119 -7.20 -21.65 -2.07
C PRO A 119 -7.42 -20.53 -3.10
N ASN A 120 -8.05 -19.43 -2.69
CA ASN A 120 -8.38 -18.30 -3.55
C ASN A 120 -7.75 -17.04 -2.98
N TYR A 121 -6.95 -16.35 -3.79
CA TYR A 121 -6.45 -15.02 -3.45
C TYR A 121 -7.52 -13.97 -3.80
N ASP A 122 -7.79 -13.04 -2.89
CA ASP A 122 -8.67 -11.90 -3.16
C ASP A 122 -7.88 -10.65 -3.55
N LEU A 123 -8.45 -9.73 -4.32
CA LEU A 123 -7.73 -8.53 -4.77
C LEU A 123 -7.55 -7.46 -3.67
N TRP A 124 -7.95 -7.72 -2.42
CA TRP A 124 -7.85 -6.73 -1.35
C TRP A 124 -6.40 -6.34 -1.06
N GLY A 125 -5.49 -7.34 -0.98
CA GLY A 125 -4.06 -7.08 -0.81
C GLY A 125 -3.46 -6.23 -1.93
N GLN A 126 -3.91 -6.45 -3.17
CA GLN A 126 -3.49 -5.64 -4.33
C GLN A 126 -4.03 -4.19 -4.25
N ILE A 127 -5.30 -4.01 -3.87
CA ILE A 127 -5.89 -2.67 -3.68
C ILE A 127 -5.11 -1.89 -2.62
N LEU A 128 -4.77 -2.52 -1.50
CA LEU A 128 -3.94 -1.91 -0.46
C LEU A 128 -2.54 -1.56 -0.97
N ALA A 129 -1.91 -2.46 -1.74
CA ALA A 129 -0.59 -2.21 -2.29
C ALA A 129 -0.57 -1.03 -3.27
N THR A 130 -1.54 -0.93 -4.18
CA THR A 130 -1.62 0.21 -5.10
C THR A 130 -1.80 1.53 -4.35
N LYS A 131 -2.65 1.55 -3.32
CA LYS A 131 -2.82 2.72 -2.45
C LYS A 131 -1.54 3.09 -1.72
N MET A 132 -0.86 2.12 -1.09
CA MET A 132 0.35 2.39 -0.31
C MET A 132 1.50 2.90 -1.19
N LEU A 133 1.67 2.35 -2.40
CA LEU A 133 2.64 2.85 -3.39
C LEU A 133 2.33 4.27 -3.81
N TRP A 134 1.06 4.60 -4.06
CA TRP A 134 0.65 5.96 -4.39
C TRP A 134 0.95 6.93 -3.23
N VAL A 135 0.61 6.58 -1.99
CA VAL A 135 0.94 7.39 -0.80
C VAL A 135 2.44 7.64 -0.68
N TYR A 136 3.28 6.62 -0.93
CA TYR A 136 4.74 6.79 -0.96
C TYR A 136 5.20 7.70 -2.10
N GLY A 137 4.65 7.55 -3.31
CA GLY A 137 4.98 8.37 -4.48
C GLY A 137 4.66 9.86 -4.31
N GLN A 138 3.64 10.18 -3.51
CA GLN A 138 3.34 11.57 -3.12
C GLN A 138 4.45 12.20 -2.25
N ALA A 139 5.26 11.38 -1.58
CA ALA A 139 6.37 11.82 -0.75
C ALA A 139 7.73 11.71 -1.44
N VAL A 140 7.90 10.72 -2.31
CA VAL A 140 9.15 10.41 -3.03
C VAL A 140 8.85 10.34 -4.53
N PRO A 141 9.26 11.34 -5.32
CA PRO A 141 9.03 11.36 -6.75
C PRO A 141 9.99 10.39 -7.46
N ASP A 142 9.61 9.12 -7.52
CA ASP A 142 10.32 8.05 -8.23
C ASP A 142 9.48 7.58 -9.44
N PRO A 143 9.98 7.70 -10.69
CA PRO A 143 9.25 7.27 -11.88
C PRO A 143 8.93 5.77 -11.92
N ALA A 144 9.63 4.92 -11.15
CA ALA A 144 9.30 3.51 -11.05
C ALA A 144 7.93 3.26 -10.40
N ILE A 145 7.43 4.20 -9.60
CA ILE A 145 6.14 4.08 -8.91
C ILE A 145 4.95 4.14 -9.89
N PRO A 146 4.78 5.19 -10.73
CA PRO A 146 3.70 5.21 -11.70
C PRO A 146 3.81 4.07 -12.73
N GLU A 147 5.02 3.65 -13.11
CA GLU A 147 5.23 2.48 -13.98
C GLU A 147 4.72 1.19 -13.32
N ALA A 148 5.06 0.96 -12.05
CA ALA A 148 4.59 -0.19 -11.29
C ALA A 148 3.07 -0.15 -11.08
N LEU A 149 2.49 1.03 -10.82
CA LEU A 149 1.05 1.20 -10.68
C LEU A 149 0.31 0.89 -12.00
N ASP A 150 0.78 1.37 -13.16
CA ASP A 150 0.17 1.05 -14.46
C ASP A 150 0.18 -0.46 -14.73
N ALA A 151 1.32 -1.12 -14.50
CA ALA A 151 1.44 -2.57 -14.65
C ALA A 151 0.50 -3.32 -13.69
N ALA A 152 0.43 -2.90 -12.42
CA ALA A 152 -0.48 -3.50 -11.43
C ALA A 152 -1.95 -3.33 -11.82
N PHE A 153 -2.35 -2.16 -12.33
CA PHE A 153 -3.73 -1.93 -12.75
C PHE A 153 -4.12 -2.73 -13.99
N ARG A 154 -3.23 -2.89 -14.97
CA ARG A 154 -3.45 -3.80 -16.10
C ARG A 154 -3.61 -5.26 -15.63
N CYS A 155 -2.80 -5.67 -14.65
CA CYS A 155 -2.90 -6.99 -14.04
C CYS A 155 -4.26 -7.20 -13.36
N ILE A 156 -4.69 -6.22 -12.56
CA ILE A 156 -5.98 -6.24 -11.84
C ILE A 156 -7.16 -6.24 -12.82
N ASP A 157 -7.12 -5.42 -13.88
CA ASP A 157 -8.15 -5.35 -14.92
C ASP A 157 -8.37 -6.74 -15.56
N HIS A 158 -7.29 -7.38 -16.01
CA HIS A 158 -7.35 -8.75 -16.54
C HIS A 158 -7.79 -9.80 -15.51
N HIS A 159 -7.47 -9.62 -14.23
CA HIS A 159 -7.84 -10.55 -13.17
C HIS A 159 -9.35 -10.52 -12.89
N ILE A 160 -9.94 -9.32 -12.82
CA ILE A 160 -11.35 -9.11 -12.45
C ILE A 160 -12.31 -9.75 -13.48
N ASP A 161 -11.89 -9.90 -14.74
CA ASP A 161 -12.64 -10.62 -15.77
C ASP A 161 -12.96 -12.08 -15.41
N ARG A 162 -12.12 -12.72 -14.59
CA ARG A 162 -12.23 -14.14 -14.23
C ARG A 162 -12.52 -14.37 -12.75
N ALA A 163 -12.07 -13.46 -11.90
CA ALA A 163 -12.26 -13.50 -10.47
C ALA A 163 -12.76 -12.12 -9.98
N PRO A 164 -14.09 -11.92 -9.99
CA PRO A 164 -14.68 -10.66 -9.54
C PRO A 164 -14.34 -10.35 -8.08
N LEU A 165 -14.43 -9.08 -7.72
CA LEU A 165 -14.22 -8.62 -6.36
C LEU A 165 -15.18 -9.32 -5.38
N PHE A 166 -14.63 -9.82 -4.28
CA PHE A 166 -15.37 -10.43 -3.18
C PHE A 166 -14.81 -9.96 -1.83
N ASN A 167 -15.46 -10.36 -0.73
CA ASN A 167 -15.10 -9.99 0.63
C ASN A 167 -14.83 -8.47 0.78
N TRP A 168 -13.71 -8.04 1.36
CA TRP A 168 -13.35 -6.63 1.53
C TRP A 168 -13.19 -5.89 0.20
N GLY A 169 -12.64 -6.56 -0.81
CA GLY A 169 -12.44 -5.98 -2.15
C GLY A 169 -13.74 -5.45 -2.74
N GLN A 170 -14.87 -6.14 -2.56
CA GLN A 170 -16.16 -5.67 -3.10
C GLN A 170 -16.71 -4.41 -2.41
N PHE A 171 -16.36 -4.20 -1.13
CA PHE A 171 -16.86 -3.06 -0.34
C PHE A 171 -15.92 -1.86 -0.38
N ARG A 172 -14.62 -2.08 -0.63
CA ARG A 172 -13.56 -1.06 -0.52
C ARG A 172 -12.74 -0.89 -1.80
N TRP A 173 -13.24 -1.38 -2.93
CA TRP A 173 -12.59 -1.24 -4.24
C TRP A 173 -12.24 0.20 -4.60
N PHE A 174 -13.03 1.16 -4.13
CA PHE A 174 -12.82 2.58 -4.41
C PHE A 174 -11.51 3.12 -3.84
N GLU A 175 -10.83 2.42 -2.93
CA GLU A 175 -9.51 2.82 -2.45
C GLU A 175 -8.43 2.76 -3.54
N ALA A 176 -8.58 1.87 -4.54
CA ALA A 176 -7.71 1.83 -5.71
C ALA A 176 -7.83 3.09 -6.58
N LEU A 177 -8.97 3.81 -6.52
CA LEU A 177 -9.19 5.03 -7.30
C LEU A 177 -8.24 6.17 -6.90
N LEU A 178 -7.67 6.14 -5.71
CA LEU A 178 -6.67 7.13 -5.28
C LEU A 178 -5.42 7.02 -6.17
N ALA A 179 -4.97 5.80 -6.42
CA ALA A 179 -3.77 5.51 -7.19
C ALA A 179 -3.98 5.59 -8.72
N LEU A 180 -5.23 5.50 -9.20
CA LEU A 180 -5.60 5.71 -10.61
C LEU A 180 -5.63 7.18 -11.05
N GLN A 181 -5.49 8.13 -10.12
CA GLN A 181 -5.48 9.56 -10.40
C GLN A 181 -4.08 10.13 -10.70
N ALA A 182 -3.04 9.28 -10.66
CA ALA A 182 -1.65 9.64 -10.90
C ALA A 182 -1.35 9.80 -12.40
#